data_AF-A0A537USL5-F1
#
_entry.id   AF-A0A537USL5-F1
#
_cell.length_a   1.000
_cell.length_b   1.000
_cell.length_c   1.000
_cell.angle_alpha   90.00
_cell.angle_beta   90.00
_cell.angle_gamma   90.00
#
_symmetry.space_group_name_H-M   'P 1'
#
loop_
_entity.id
_entity.type
_entity.pdbx_description
1 polymer ?
#
loop_
_entity_poly.entity_id
_entity_poly.type
_entity_poly.pdbx_seq_one_letter_code
_entity_poly.pdbx_strand_id
1 'polypeptide(L)'
;GPFAVGASLAVADGAGDPTAVKNEGGKYYDKEGNPTFKVKSDGTVDWGTYSGFRRYHSDCHVCHGPDGEGSSYAPALSDYLKTKNYSDFANVVVNGRKNVNTAQESVM
;
A
#
# COMPACT_ATOMS: atom_id res chain seq x y z
N GLY A 1 32.82 27.98 16.35
CA GLY A 1 31.96 27.09 17.16
C GLY A 1 31.26 26.13 16.22
N PRO A 2 31.15 24.83 16.55
CA PRO A 2 30.63 23.86 15.59
C PRO A 2 29.10 23.81 15.66
N PHE A 3 28.45 24.07 14.54
CA PHE A 3 27.06 23.66 14.31
C PHE A 3 27.10 22.23 13.77
N ALA A 4 26.75 21.25 14.61
CA ALA A 4 26.50 19.89 14.17
C ALA A 4 25.03 19.79 13.74
N VAL A 5 24.78 19.78 12.43
CA VAL A 5 23.49 19.41 11.85
C VAL A 5 23.40 17.89 11.89
N GLY A 6 22.65 17.35 12.86
CA GLY A 6 22.28 15.94 12.88
C GLY A 6 21.37 15.64 11.70
N ALA A 7 21.86 14.90 10.72
CA ALA A 7 21.02 14.32 9.69
C ALA A 7 20.11 13.27 10.35
N SER A 8 18.86 13.63 10.62
CA SER A 8 17.82 12.65 10.88
C SER A 8 17.65 11.80 9.62
N LEU A 9 18.18 10.59 9.65
CA LEU A 9 17.84 9.56 8.67
C LEU A 9 16.34 9.33 8.78
N ALA A 10 15.58 9.79 7.79
CA ALA A 10 14.18 9.40 7.63
C ALA A 10 14.16 7.89 7.36
N VAL A 11 13.89 7.11 8.39
CA VAL A 11 13.60 5.69 8.26
C VAL A 11 12.16 5.60 7.78
N ALA A 12 11.93 5.02 6.60
CA ALA A 12 10.57 4.75 6.15
C ALA A 12 9.92 3.78 7.15
N ASP A 13 8.72 4.09 7.64
CA ASP A 13 8.00 3.35 8.69
C ASP A 13 7.64 1.88 8.33
N GLY A 14 8.13 1.35 7.20
CA GLY A 14 7.80 0.02 6.70
C GLY A 14 6.30 -0.11 6.43
N ALA A 15 5.77 -1.33 6.38
CA ALA A 15 4.33 -1.55 6.21
C ALA A 15 3.51 -1.41 7.50
N GLY A 16 4.15 -1.21 8.66
CA GLY A 16 3.47 -1.14 9.95
C GLY A 16 2.83 -2.46 10.40
N ASP A 17 2.04 -2.39 11.47
CA ASP A 17 1.20 -3.50 11.96
C ASP A 17 -0.26 -3.23 11.57
N PRO A 18 -0.87 -4.04 10.67
CA PRO A 18 -2.23 -3.79 10.20
C PRO A 18 -3.31 -4.10 11.24
N THR A 19 -2.95 -4.45 12.48
CA THR A 19 -3.93 -4.73 13.54
C THR A 19 -4.84 -3.53 13.79
N ALA A 20 -6.13 -3.69 13.51
CA ALA A 20 -7.12 -2.66 13.76
C ALA A 20 -7.28 -2.38 15.26
N VAL A 21 -7.04 -1.14 15.68
CA VAL A 21 -7.23 -0.67 17.06
C VAL A 21 -8.38 0.33 17.20
N LYS A 22 -8.88 0.88 16.08
CA LYS A 22 -9.96 1.86 16.06
C LYS A 22 -10.98 1.54 14.96
N ASN A 23 -12.26 1.79 15.24
CA ASN A 23 -13.34 1.74 14.25
C ASN A 23 -14.15 3.03 14.27
N GLU A 24 -14.37 3.62 13.09
CA GLU A 24 -15.24 4.78 12.92
C GLU A 24 -16.20 4.54 11.76
N GLY A 25 -17.47 4.31 12.07
CA GLY A 25 -18.51 4.11 11.05
C GLY A 25 -18.23 2.95 10.10
N GLY A 26 -17.60 1.87 10.59
CA GLY A 26 -17.24 0.72 9.76
C GLY A 26 -15.89 0.81 9.05
N LYS A 27 -15.17 1.92 9.18
CA LYS A 27 -13.77 2.05 8.75
C LYS A 27 -12.84 1.67 9.89
N TYR A 28 -11.82 0.86 9.62
CA TYR A 28 -10.86 0.41 10.62
C TYR A 28 -9.53 1.12 10.43
N TYR A 29 -8.85 1.39 11.54
CA TYR A 29 -7.55 2.05 11.56
C TYR A 29 -6.56 1.32 12.48
N ASP A 30 -5.29 1.29 12.07
CA ASP A 30 -4.17 0.79 12.87
C ASP A 30 -3.77 1.79 13.97
N LYS A 31 -2.73 1.47 14.73
CA LYS A 31 -2.25 2.30 15.85
C LYS A 31 -1.60 3.61 15.38
N GLU A 32 -1.11 3.66 14.15
CA GLU A 32 -0.59 4.85 13.47
C GLU A 32 -1.71 5.73 12.88
N GLY A 33 -2.94 5.23 12.84
CA GLY A 33 -4.09 5.92 12.27
C GLY A 33 -4.25 5.73 10.75
N ASN A 34 -3.51 4.80 10.13
CA ASN A 34 -3.71 4.45 8.72
C ASN A 34 -4.94 3.54 8.57
N PRO A 35 -5.64 3.60 7.42
CA PRO A 35 -6.70 2.66 7.12
C PRO A 35 -6.18 1.22 7.10
N THR A 36 -6.93 0.29 7.72
CA THR A 36 -6.63 -1.14 7.70
C THR A 36 -7.89 -1.98 7.49
N PHE A 37 -7.73 -3.30 7.34
CA PHE A 37 -8.80 -4.26 7.12
C PHE A 37 -9.28 -4.91 8.43
N LYS A 38 -10.46 -5.50 8.38
CA LYS A 38 -10.98 -6.39 9.42
C LYS A 38 -11.65 -7.61 8.79
N VAL A 39 -11.07 -8.79 9.03
CA VAL A 39 -11.70 -10.07 8.74
C VAL A 39 -12.44 -10.56 9.99
N LYS A 40 -13.70 -10.95 9.84
CA LYS A 40 -14.51 -11.54 10.91
C LYS A 40 -14.24 -13.03 11.04
N SER A 41 -14.67 -13.62 12.15
CA SER A 41 -14.48 -15.04 12.44
C SER A 41 -15.18 -15.98 11.45
N ASP A 42 -16.22 -15.50 10.78
CA ASP A 42 -16.93 -16.23 9.72
C ASP A 42 -16.27 -16.09 8.33
N GLY A 43 -15.11 -15.41 8.25
CA GLY A 43 -14.39 -15.15 7.01
C GLY A 43 -14.92 -13.96 6.20
N THR A 44 -15.99 -13.29 6.65
CA THR A 44 -16.45 -12.06 5.99
C THR A 44 -15.47 -10.91 6.23
N VAL A 45 -15.32 -10.05 5.23
CA VAL A 45 -14.43 -8.88 5.29
C VAL A 45 -15.22 -7.60 5.50
N ASP A 46 -14.56 -6.54 5.96
CA ASP A 46 -15.16 -5.23 6.09
C ASP A 46 -15.47 -4.60 4.71
N TRP A 47 -16.28 -3.53 4.74
CA TRP A 47 -16.67 -2.83 3.53
C TRP A 47 -15.48 -2.26 2.76
N GLY A 48 -14.44 -1.76 3.45
CA GLY A 48 -13.25 -1.22 2.82
C GLY A 48 -12.53 -2.26 1.98
N THR A 49 -12.31 -3.46 2.52
CA THR A 49 -11.72 -4.58 1.77
C THR A 49 -12.57 -5.00 0.58
N TYR A 50 -13.89 -5.20 0.77
CA TYR A 50 -14.80 -5.57 -0.33
C TYR A 50 -14.83 -4.51 -1.45
N SER A 51 -14.94 -3.24 -1.06
CA SER A 51 -15.01 -2.11 -1.99
C SER A 51 -13.67 -1.88 -2.70
N GLY A 52 -12.54 -2.16 -2.02
CA GLY A 52 -11.20 -2.11 -2.59
C GLY A 52 -10.98 -3.20 -3.65
N PHE A 53 -11.37 -4.44 -3.36
CA PHE A 53 -11.26 -5.56 -4.30
C PHE A 53 -11.96 -5.28 -5.64
N ARG A 54 -13.17 -4.69 -5.60
CA ARG A 54 -13.93 -4.32 -6.81
C ARG A 54 -13.26 -3.23 -7.62
N ARG A 55 -12.68 -2.22 -6.98
CA ARG A 55 -11.93 -1.15 -7.67
C ARG A 55 -10.64 -1.68 -8.28
N TYR A 56 -9.92 -2.52 -7.54
CA TYR A 56 -8.75 -3.22 -8.05
C TYR A 56 -9.07 -3.98 -9.35
N HIS A 57 -10.19 -4.72 -9.36
CA HIS A 57 -10.67 -5.43 -10.54
C HIS A 57 -11.28 -4.55 -11.64
N SER A 58 -11.57 -3.28 -11.37
CA SER A 58 -12.00 -2.35 -12.42
C SER A 58 -10.79 -1.72 -13.11
N ASP A 59 -9.79 -1.31 -12.31
CA ASP A 59 -8.83 -0.29 -12.75
C ASP A 59 -7.37 -0.75 -12.68
N CYS A 60 -7.06 -1.80 -11.92
CA CYS A 60 -5.67 -2.18 -11.62
C CYS A 60 -5.29 -3.59 -12.12
N HIS A 61 -6.24 -4.53 -12.10
CA HIS A 61 -5.98 -5.95 -12.38
C HIS A 61 -5.42 -6.21 -13.78
N VAL A 62 -5.76 -5.35 -14.75
CA VAL A 62 -5.32 -5.45 -16.15
C VAL A 62 -3.79 -5.45 -16.26
N CYS A 63 -3.11 -4.71 -15.38
CA CYS A 63 -1.65 -4.63 -15.31
C CYS A 63 -1.10 -5.52 -14.19
N HIS A 64 -1.72 -5.49 -13.01
CA HIS A 64 -1.19 -6.11 -11.80
C HIS A 64 -1.68 -7.55 -11.55
N GLY A 65 -2.39 -8.15 -12.50
CA GLY A 65 -2.84 -9.55 -12.42
C GLY A 65 -4.11 -9.75 -11.59
N PRO A 66 -4.61 -10.99 -11.47
CA PRO A 66 -5.63 -11.33 -10.48
C PRO A 66 -5.04 -11.22 -9.06
N ASP A 67 -5.84 -10.76 -8.10
CA ASP A 67 -5.51 -10.69 -6.67
C ASP A 67 -4.22 -9.92 -6.29
N GLY A 68 -3.62 -9.15 -7.21
CA GLY A 68 -2.38 -8.43 -6.93
C GLY A 68 -1.12 -9.25 -7.13
N GLU A 69 -1.20 -10.41 -7.77
CA GLU A 69 -0.07 -11.34 -7.93
C GLU A 69 0.95 -10.93 -9.02
N GLY A 70 0.68 -9.82 -9.72
CA GLY A 70 1.55 -9.30 -10.76
C GLY A 70 1.35 -9.97 -12.11
N SER A 71 2.09 -9.47 -13.10
CA SER A 71 2.10 -9.99 -14.46
C SER A 71 3.48 -9.78 -15.09
N SER A 72 3.61 -10.17 -16.36
CA SER A 72 4.79 -9.80 -17.16
C SER A 72 4.93 -8.28 -17.37
N TYR A 73 3.88 -7.50 -17.13
CA TYR A 73 3.85 -6.06 -17.35
C TYR A 73 4.09 -5.25 -16.07
N ALA A 74 3.52 -5.67 -14.94
CA ALA A 74 3.60 -4.91 -13.68
C ALA A 74 3.80 -5.84 -12.46
N PRO A 75 4.44 -5.35 -11.38
CA PRO A 75 4.82 -6.18 -10.23
C PRO A 75 3.62 -6.61 -9.37
N ALA A 76 3.85 -7.62 -8.54
CA ALA A 76 2.90 -8.08 -7.53
C ALA A 76 2.70 -7.02 -6.43
N LEU A 77 1.47 -6.51 -6.31
CA LEU A 77 1.11 -5.54 -5.27
C LEU A 77 0.98 -6.21 -3.90
N SER A 78 0.60 -7.49 -3.85
CA SER A 78 0.46 -8.27 -2.62
C SER A 78 1.78 -8.33 -1.83
N ASP A 79 2.92 -8.40 -2.52
CA ASP A 79 4.25 -8.32 -1.91
C ASP A 79 4.74 -6.90 -1.70
N TYR A 80 4.46 -5.98 -2.64
CA TYR A 80 4.87 -4.58 -2.53
C TYR A 80 4.34 -3.93 -1.24
N LEU A 81 3.05 -4.13 -0.94
CA LEU A 81 2.37 -3.55 0.22
C LEU A 81 2.94 -4.04 1.57
N LYS A 82 3.63 -5.18 1.62
CA LYS A 82 4.30 -5.68 2.84
C LYS A 82 5.56 -4.89 3.20
N THR A 83 6.05 -4.06 2.28
CA THR A 83 7.32 -3.33 2.44
C THR A 83 7.19 -1.82 2.40
N LYS A 84 5.96 -1.30 2.26
CA LYS A 84 5.67 0.12 2.05
C LYS A 84 4.59 0.58 3.01
N ASN A 85 4.74 1.80 3.52
CA ASN A 85 3.71 2.42 4.33
C ASN A 85 2.55 2.89 3.44
N TYR A 86 1.44 3.22 4.09
CA TYR A 86 0.23 3.71 3.41
C TYR A 86 0.49 4.96 2.56
N SER A 87 1.29 5.90 3.05
CA SER A 87 1.59 7.16 2.34
C SER A 87 2.39 6.93 1.06
N ASP A 88 3.37 6.02 1.07
CA ASP A 88 4.14 5.63 -0.11
C ASP A 88 3.23 5.00 -1.17
N PHE A 89 2.33 4.11 -0.76
CA PHE A 89 1.32 3.52 -1.65
C PHE A 89 0.43 4.61 -2.25
N ALA A 90 -0.15 5.48 -1.42
CA ALA A 90 -1.04 6.55 -1.86
C ALA A 90 -0.32 7.50 -2.84
N ASN A 91 0.93 7.85 -2.57
CA ASN A 91 1.73 8.70 -3.44
C ASN A 91 1.95 8.08 -4.83
N VAL A 92 2.25 6.78 -4.90
CA VAL A 92 2.41 6.08 -6.18
C VAL A 92 1.08 6.01 -6.94
N VAL A 93 -0.03 5.73 -6.27
CA VAL A 93 -1.35 5.66 -6.91
C VAL A 93 -1.79 7.02 -7.46
N VAL A 94 -1.55 8.11 -6.72
CA VAL A 94 -1.98 9.46 -7.12
C VAL A 94 -1.08 10.06 -8.20
N ASN A 95 0.23 9.84 -8.11
CA ASN A 95 1.21 10.53 -8.96
C ASN A 95 1.81 9.65 -10.07
N GLY A 96 1.52 8.35 -10.06
CA GLY A 96 2.22 7.38 -10.91
C GLY A 96 3.66 7.13 -10.46
N ARG A 97 4.35 6.23 -11.15
CA ARG A 97 5.77 5.92 -10.89
C ARG A 97 6.51 5.61 -12.18
N LYS A 98 7.68 6.22 -12.34
CA LYS A 98 8.63 5.91 -13.42
C LYS A 98 9.92 5.35 -12.83
N ASN A 99 10.27 4.13 -13.20
CA ASN A 99 11.60 3.56 -12.96
C ASN A 99 12.26 3.35 -14.31
N VAL A 100 13.10 4.30 -14.70
CA VAL A 100 13.90 4.23 -15.93
C VAL A 100 15.38 4.15 -15.55
N ASN A 101 16.03 3.05 -15.92
CA ASN A 101 17.47 2.87 -15.83
C ASN A 101 17.96 2.13 -17.09
N THR A 102 19.27 1.95 -17.25
CA THR A 102 19.87 1.35 -18.46
C THR A 102 19.37 -0.08 -18.75
N ALA A 103 18.81 -0.78 -17.75
CA ALA A 103 18.34 -2.16 -17.84
C ALA A 103 16.82 -2.33 -17.69
N GLN A 104 16.08 -1.30 -17.24
CA GLN A 104 14.66 -1.41 -16.90
C GLN A 104 13.92 -0.11 -17.22
N GLU A 105 12.82 -0.24 -17.95
CA GLU A 105 11.86 0.83 -18.18
C GLU A 105 10.48 0.37 -17.70
N SER A 106 9.96 1.03 -16.67
CA SER A 106 8.62 0.77 -16.13
C SER A 106 7.96 2.10 -15.79
N VAL A 107 6.77 2.31 -16.37
CA VAL A 107 5.95 3.52 -16.19
C VAL A 107 4.53 3.07 -15.85
N MET A 108 4.03 3.57 -14.72
CA MET A 108 2.64 3.45 -14.27
C MET A 108 2.05 4.86 -14.17
#